data_AF-A0A194VTP7-F1
#
_entry.id   AF-A0A194VTP7-F1
#
_cell.length_a   1.000
_cell.length_b   1.000
_cell.length_c   1.000
_cell.angle_alpha   90.00
_cell.angle_beta   90.00
_cell.angle_gamma   90.00
#
_symmetry.space_group_name_H-M   'P 1'
#
loop_
_entity.id
_entity.type
_entity.pdbx_description
1 polymer ?
#
loop_
_entity_poly.entity_id
_entity_poly.type
_entity_poly.pdbx_seq_one_letter_code
_entity_poly.pdbx_strand_id
1 'polypeptide(L)'
;MHHFFGRGTPKSVRHVNGYSRYTYELAKEDRSFVYPKVYFISDQHKVLTNDEVDKLAGEYPKDIVAILHRAIEAGNLPFWKLNLQVMSPEDAEHYRWNIFGMAKVLPHADIH
;
A
#
# COMPACT_ATOMS: atom_id res chain seq x y z
N MET A 1 7.25 6.95 12.55
CA MET A 1 5.79 7.24 12.58
C MET A 1 5.33 7.42 11.13
N HIS A 2 4.65 6.43 10.53
CA HIS A 2 4.01 6.59 9.21
C HIS A 2 2.64 7.24 9.43
N HIS A 3 2.65 8.49 9.86
CA HIS A 3 1.48 9.34 9.87
C HIS A 3 1.36 9.98 8.49
N PHE A 4 0.15 10.25 8.04
CA PHE A 4 -0.27 10.69 6.69
C PHE A 4 0.44 11.94 6.11
N PHE A 5 1.45 12.51 6.77
CA PHE A 5 2.07 13.80 6.44
C PHE A 5 3.18 13.76 5.38
N GLY A 6 3.53 12.59 4.83
CA GLY A 6 4.50 12.49 3.73
C GLY A 6 3.89 12.19 2.35
N ARG A 7 2.58 11.90 2.30
CA ARG A 7 1.87 11.51 1.06
C ARG A 7 0.61 12.36 0.78
N GLY A 8 0.44 13.44 1.55
CA GLY A 8 -0.66 14.40 1.50
C GLY A 8 -2.07 13.80 1.61
N THR A 9 -3.08 14.61 1.31
CA THR A 9 -4.49 14.19 1.34
C THR A 9 -4.85 13.53 0.00
N PRO A 10 -5.13 12.22 -0.03
CA PRO A 10 -5.46 11.54 -1.27
C PRO A 10 -6.84 11.96 -1.79
N LYS A 11 -6.94 12.21 -3.10
CA LYS A 11 -8.18 12.61 -3.78
C LYS A 11 -9.26 11.53 -3.84
N SER A 12 -8.95 10.29 -3.45
CA SER A 12 -9.87 9.15 -3.32
C SER A 12 -9.04 7.94 -2.91
N VAL A 13 -9.66 6.90 -2.35
CA VAL A 13 -9.02 5.61 -2.06
C VAL A 13 -8.29 5.01 -3.27
N ARG A 14 -8.72 5.32 -4.48
CA ARG A 14 -8.06 4.87 -5.73
C ARG A 14 -6.64 5.40 -5.89
N HIS A 15 -6.31 6.49 -5.20
CA HIS A 15 -5.03 7.20 -5.31
C HIS A 15 -4.08 6.86 -4.16
N VAL A 16 -4.46 5.95 -3.25
CA VAL A 16 -3.58 5.49 -2.17
C VAL A 16 -2.95 4.14 -2.48
N ASN A 17 -1.74 3.94 -1.98
CA ASN A 17 -1.09 2.63 -1.95
C ASN A 17 -1.55 1.86 -0.69
N GLY A 18 -1.76 0.57 -0.84
CA GLY A 18 -1.98 -0.37 0.25
C GLY A 18 -0.69 -1.09 0.64
N TYR A 19 -0.48 -1.29 1.94
CA TYR A 19 0.67 -2.04 2.47
C TYR A 19 0.14 -2.99 3.54
N SER A 20 0.39 -4.30 3.40
CA SER A 20 -0.08 -5.29 4.40
C SER A 20 0.53 -5.07 5.77
N ARG A 21 1.76 -4.52 5.82
CA ARG A 21 2.65 -4.38 6.99
C ARG A 21 3.13 -5.71 7.57
N TYR A 22 2.26 -6.70 7.66
CA TYR A 22 2.58 -8.05 8.06
C TYR A 22 3.38 -8.79 7.01
N THR A 23 4.21 -9.71 7.51
CA THR A 23 4.91 -10.72 6.72
C THR A 23 4.07 -11.98 6.76
N TYR A 24 3.80 -12.55 5.60
CA TYR A 24 3.07 -13.81 5.49
C TYR A 24 4.05 -14.95 5.23
N GLU A 25 3.55 -16.18 5.27
CA GLU A 25 4.26 -17.35 4.80
C GLU A 25 3.56 -17.84 3.53
N LEU A 26 4.35 -18.03 2.47
CA LEU A 26 3.87 -18.62 1.22
C LEU A 26 4.60 -19.94 1.01
N ALA A 27 3.91 -21.04 1.31
CA ALA A 27 4.43 -22.39 1.18
C ALA A 27 4.05 -22.99 -0.19
N LYS A 28 4.96 -23.79 -0.77
CA LYS A 28 4.74 -24.62 -1.95
C LYS A 28 4.32 -26.03 -1.54
N GLU A 29 3.90 -26.84 -2.53
CA GLU A 29 3.53 -28.24 -2.32
C GLU A 29 4.68 -29.09 -1.76
N ASP A 30 5.93 -28.73 -2.06
CA ASP A 30 7.14 -29.38 -1.53
C ASP A 30 7.49 -28.98 -0.08
N ARG A 31 6.64 -28.17 0.57
CA ARG A 31 6.82 -27.57 1.90
C ARG A 31 7.96 -26.56 2.02
N SER A 32 8.62 -26.20 0.92
CA SER A 32 9.46 -25.00 0.91
C SER A 32 8.57 -23.76 1.05
N PHE A 33 9.06 -22.73 1.73
CA PHE A 33 8.30 -21.51 1.95
C PHE A 33 9.17 -20.28 1.78
N VAL A 34 8.51 -19.15 1.51
CA VAL A 34 9.11 -17.83 1.46
C VAL A 34 8.28 -16.85 2.27
N TYR A 35 8.89 -15.74 2.65
CA TYR A 35 8.26 -14.68 3.43
C TYR A 35 7.94 -13.47 2.55
N PRO A 36 6.72 -13.36 1.98
CA PRO A 36 6.32 -12.18 1.24
C PRO A 36 5.85 -11.03 2.16
N LYS A 37 6.22 -9.81 1.80
CA LYS A 37 5.47 -8.60 2.13
C LYS A 37 4.65 -8.16 0.92
N VAL A 38 3.38 -7.82 1.17
CA VAL A 38 2.38 -7.56 0.14
C VAL A 38 2.12 -6.07 0.01
N TYR A 39 2.20 -5.56 -1.21
CA TYR A 39 2.00 -4.16 -1.55
C TYR A 39 1.02 -3.99 -2.70
N PHE A 40 0.08 -3.05 -2.54
CA PHE A 40 -0.83 -2.62 -3.59
C PHE A 40 -0.43 -1.21 -4.00
N ILE A 41 0.15 -1.06 -5.19
CA ILE A 41 0.63 0.23 -5.68
C ILE A 41 -0.37 0.76 -6.69
N SER A 42 -0.89 1.97 -6.46
CA SER A 42 -1.76 2.64 -7.42
C SER A 42 -0.90 3.43 -8.42
N ASP A 43 -1.04 3.16 -9.71
CA ASP A 43 -0.46 4.06 -10.73
C ASP A 43 -1.30 5.34 -10.90
N GLN A 44 -2.47 5.40 -10.27
CA GLN A 44 -3.35 6.56 -10.24
C GLN A 44 -2.95 7.51 -9.10
N HIS A 45 -1.71 7.51 -8.61
CA HIS A 45 -1.36 8.33 -7.45
C HIS A 45 -1.54 9.82 -7.73
N LYS A 46 -2.57 10.45 -7.11
CA LYS A 46 -2.77 11.90 -7.09
C LYS A 46 -3.04 12.35 -5.66
N VAL A 47 -2.22 13.28 -5.22
CA VAL A 47 -2.30 13.95 -3.93
C VAL A 47 -2.89 15.33 -4.18
N LEU A 48 -3.87 15.73 -3.38
CA LEU A 48 -4.41 17.08 -3.43
C LEU A 48 -3.38 18.08 -2.89
N THR A 49 -3.28 19.26 -3.48
CA THR A 49 -2.54 20.37 -2.89
C THR A 49 -3.30 20.92 -1.67
N ASN A 50 -2.62 21.62 -0.76
CA ASN A 50 -3.28 22.22 0.41
C ASN A 50 -4.43 23.15 -0.01
N ASP A 51 -4.23 23.97 -1.05
CA ASP A 51 -5.27 24.86 -1.59
C ASP A 51 -6.49 24.10 -2.14
N GLU A 52 -6.27 22.93 -2.76
CA GLU A 52 -7.36 22.06 -3.22
C GLU A 52 -8.09 21.43 -2.03
N VAL A 53 -7.36 21.01 -0.99
CA VAL A 53 -7.94 20.47 0.24
C VAL A 53 -8.82 21.51 0.93
N ASP A 54 -8.35 22.75 1.05
CA ASP A 54 -9.10 23.82 1.71
C ASP A 54 -10.38 24.20 0.95
N LYS A 55 -10.33 24.22 -0.39
CA LYS A 55 -11.53 24.41 -1.22
C LYS A 55 -12.51 23.25 -1.10
N LEU A 56 -11.99 22.03 -1.02
CA LEU A 56 -12.80 20.81 -0.94
C LEU A 56 -13.31 20.55 0.49
N ALA A 57 -12.72 21.13 1.53
CA ALA A 57 -13.09 20.88 2.93
C ALA A 57 -14.58 21.14 3.24
N GLY A 58 -15.27 21.97 2.45
CA GLY A 58 -16.71 22.22 2.55
C GLY A 58 -17.61 21.43 1.58
N GLU A 59 -17.10 21.08 0.39
CA GLU A 59 -17.89 20.46 -0.70
C GLU A 59 -17.64 18.97 -0.90
N TYR A 60 -16.53 18.47 -0.37
CA TYR A 60 -16.09 17.11 -0.62
C TYR A 60 -17.01 16.12 0.08
N PRO A 61 -17.47 15.06 -0.62
CA PRO A 61 -18.24 14.02 0.01
C PRO A 61 -17.41 13.41 1.15
N LYS A 62 -17.90 13.55 2.38
CA LYS A 62 -17.28 12.91 3.56
C LYS A 62 -17.33 11.38 3.44
N ASP A 63 -18.19 10.87 2.56
CA ASP A 63 -18.32 9.46 2.25
C ASP A 63 -17.39 9.06 1.08
N ILE A 64 -16.28 8.42 1.47
CA ILE A 64 -15.28 7.84 0.58
C ILE A 64 -15.86 6.70 -0.28
N VAL A 65 -16.86 5.97 0.24
CA VAL A 65 -17.51 4.87 -0.47
C VAL A 65 -18.34 5.42 -1.63
N ALA A 66 -19.09 6.50 -1.39
CA ALA A 66 -19.86 7.17 -2.44
C ALA A 66 -18.97 7.71 -3.57
N ILE A 67 -17.79 8.24 -3.26
CA ILE A 67 -16.81 8.70 -4.27
C ILE A 67 -16.29 7.53 -5.11
N LEU A 68 -16.00 6.39 -4.48
CA LEU A 68 -15.58 5.19 -5.19
C LEU A 68 -16.70 4.66 -6.09
N HIS A 69 -17.94 4.63 -5.59
CA HIS A 69 -19.10 4.17 -6.35
C HIS A 69 -19.32 5.02 -7.61
N ARG A 70 -19.37 6.35 -7.46
CA ARG A 70 -19.52 7.28 -8.59
C ARG A 70 -18.39 7.13 -9.62
N ALA A 71 -17.18 6.85 -9.16
CA ALA A 71 -16.06 6.60 -10.06
C ALA A 71 -16.24 5.32 -10.86
N ILE A 72 -16.72 4.25 -10.23
CA ILE A 72 -17.02 2.97 -10.89
C ILE A 72 -18.17 3.16 -11.91
N GLU A 73 -19.25 3.85 -11.53
CA GLU A 73 -20.38 4.15 -12.42
C GLU A 73 -19.95 4.98 -13.65
N ALA A 74 -19.00 5.90 -13.47
CA ALA A 74 -18.43 6.70 -14.55
C ALA A 74 -17.39 5.95 -15.42
N GLY A 75 -17.23 4.63 -15.23
CA GLY A 75 -16.26 3.81 -15.96
C GLY A 75 -14.80 4.01 -15.51
N ASN A 76 -14.56 4.83 -14.49
CA ASN A 76 -13.24 5.10 -13.94
C ASN A 76 -12.87 4.07 -12.87
N LEU A 77 -12.72 2.82 -13.30
CA LEU A 77 -12.46 1.69 -12.43
C LEU A 77 -11.17 1.88 -11.61
N PRO A 78 -11.19 1.45 -10.33
CA PRO A 78 -10.00 1.46 -9.50
C PRO A 78 -9.06 0.32 -9.90
N PHE A 79 -7.76 0.57 -9.94
CA PHE A 79 -6.77 -0.48 -10.18
C PHE A 79 -5.52 -0.29 -9.32
N TRP A 80 -4.94 -1.43 -8.91
CA TRP A 80 -3.69 -1.47 -8.18
C TRP A 80 -2.82 -2.61 -8.72
N LYS A 81 -1.52 -2.36 -8.81
CA LYS A 81 -0.52 -3.40 -9.04
C LYS A 81 -0.19 -4.09 -7.73
N LEU A 82 -0.42 -5.40 -7.70
CA LEU A 82 0.04 -6.26 -6.61
C LEU A 82 1.55 -6.50 -6.78
N ASN A 83 2.32 -6.12 -5.77
CA ASN A 83 3.76 -6.37 -5.71
C ASN A 83 4.03 -7.22 -4.45
N LEU A 84 4.84 -8.25 -4.62
CA LEU A 84 5.32 -9.10 -3.55
C LEU A 84 6.82 -8.88 -3.43
N GLN A 85 7.27 -8.51 -2.23
CA GLN A 85 8.68 -8.45 -1.89
C GLN A 85 8.99 -9.71 -1.10
N VAL A 86 9.86 -10.58 -1.61
CA VAL A 86 9.97 -11.97 -1.16
C VAL A 86 11.34 -12.22 -0.56
N MET A 87 11.37 -12.69 0.70
CA MET A 87 12.60 -13.08 1.38
C MET A 87 12.62 -14.59 1.61
N SER A 88 13.78 -15.22 1.41
CA SER A 88 13.96 -16.64 1.77
C SER A 88 14.09 -16.80 3.29
N PRO A 89 13.84 -18.01 3.84
CA PRO A 89 14.01 -18.25 5.27
C PRO A 89 15.46 -18.04 5.74
N GLU A 90 16.44 -18.41 4.91
CA GLU A 90 17.87 -18.23 5.20
C GLU A 90 18.23 -16.73 5.27
N ASP A 91 17.77 -15.95 4.29
CA ASP A 91 17.98 -14.49 4.30
C ASP A 91 17.30 -13.83 5.51
N ALA A 92 16.14 -14.34 5.91
CA ALA A 92 15.39 -13.83 7.05
C ALA A 92 16.10 -14.05 8.39
N GLU A 93 16.76 -15.20 8.56
CA GLU A 93 17.53 -15.52 9.77
C GLU A 93 18.77 -14.64 9.92
N HIS A 94 19.39 -14.27 8.79
CA HIS A 94 20.60 -13.45 8.77
C HIS A 94 20.32 -11.95 8.57
N TYR A 95 19.05 -11.55 8.41
CA TYR A 95 18.72 -10.15 8.16
C TYR A 95 18.97 -9.30 9.40
N ARG A 96 19.54 -8.10 9.19
CA ARG A 96 19.89 -7.15 10.26
C ARG A 96 18.71 -6.70 11.13
N TRP A 97 17.47 -6.92 10.70
CA TRP A 97 16.24 -6.53 11.40
C TRP A 97 15.25 -7.70 11.49
N ASN A 98 14.45 -7.71 12.56
CA ASN A 98 13.33 -8.63 12.69
C ASN A 98 12.27 -8.33 11.60
N ILE A 99 12.14 -9.23 10.64
CA ILE A 99 11.23 -9.11 9.49
C ILE A 99 9.75 -9.24 9.87
N PHE A 100 9.45 -9.83 11.04
CA PHE A 100 8.10 -9.94 11.61
C PHE A 100 7.67 -8.66 12.34
N GLY A 101 8.60 -7.72 12.56
CA GLY A 101 8.31 -6.44 13.19
C GLY A 101 7.50 -5.51 12.28
N MET A 102 6.31 -5.09 12.73
CA MET A 102 5.45 -4.13 12.03
C MET A 102 6.06 -2.72 11.84
N ALA A 103 7.12 -2.39 12.59
CA ALA A 103 7.70 -1.05 12.64
C ALA A 103 8.78 -0.80 11.57
N LYS A 104 9.21 -1.82 10.83
CA LYS A 104 10.32 -1.73 9.89
C LYS A 104 9.86 -1.98 8.46
N VAL A 105 10.22 -1.06 7.57
CA VAL A 105 10.06 -1.20 6.12
C VAL A 105 11.30 -1.91 5.61
N LEU A 106 11.12 -2.93 4.78
CA LEU A 106 12.23 -3.60 4.13
C LEU A 106 12.61 -2.83 2.86
N PRO A 107 13.87 -2.38 2.71
CA PRO A 107 14.30 -1.66 1.52
C PRO A 107 14.16 -2.53 0.28
N HIS A 108 13.62 -1.97 -0.81
CA HIS A 108 13.45 -2.71 -2.07
C HIS A 108 14.78 -3.11 -2.71
N ALA A 109 15.89 -2.48 -2.31
CA ALA A 109 17.23 -2.85 -2.77
C ALA A 109 17.76 -4.13 -2.11
N ASP A 110 17.22 -4.51 -0.94
CA ASP A 110 17.73 -5.62 -0.15
C ASP A 110 16.93 -6.92 -0.39
N ILE A 111 15.82 -6.84 -1.14
CA ILE A 111 14.88 -7.97 -1.32
C ILE A 111 14.33 -7.97 -2.74
N HIS A 112 14.21 -9.17 -3.30
CA HIS A 112 13.77 -9.45 -4.66
C HIS A 112 12.26 -9.60 -4.82
#